data_AF-A0A7C9UZJ0-F1
#
_entry.id   AF-A0A7C9UZJ0-F1
#
_cell.length_a   1.000
_cell.length_b   1.000
_cell.length_c   1.000
_cell.angle_alpha   90.00
_cell.angle_beta   90.00
_cell.angle_gamma   90.00
#
_symmetry.space_group_name_H-M   'P 1'
#
loop_
_entity.id
_entity.type
_entity.pdbx_description
1 polymer ?
#
loop_
_entity_poly.entity_id
_entity_poly.type
_entity_poly.pdbx_seq_one_letter_code
_entity_poly.pdbx_strand_id
1 'polypeptide(L)'
;MEMSIGKFKGQPIEAMPTAYIAWCLSQDHFRFKNWPLVEEMLKVLRSRLADADSLHAELRVETMPKKRRRPEPRWAARKRERMEKRLHKMTALLRRQVNPDDVSDLI
;
A
#
# COMPACT_ATOMS: atom_id res chain seq x y z
N MET A 1 9.61 21.25 7.42
CA MET A 1 10.56 20.21 7.85
C MET A 1 11.63 20.15 6.78
N GLU A 2 12.78 20.80 6.99
CA GLU A 2 13.90 20.77 6.03
C GLU A 2 14.38 19.32 5.91
N MET A 3 14.17 18.73 4.74
CA MET A 3 14.83 17.47 4.42
C MET A 3 16.28 17.82 4.10
N SER A 4 17.17 17.62 5.07
CA SER A 4 18.62 17.67 4.84
C SER A 4 18.94 16.77 3.64
N ILE A 5 19.46 17.36 2.58
CA ILE A 5 19.88 16.67 1.35
C ILE A 5 20.70 15.43 1.75
N GLY A 6 20.32 14.25 1.23
CA GLY A 6 21.00 12.99 1.53
C GLY A 6 20.41 12.14 2.66
N LYS A 7 19.35 12.58 3.35
CA LYS A 7 18.64 11.76 4.36
C LYS A 7 17.16 11.54 4.01
N PHE A 8 16.68 10.31 4.17
CA PHE A 8 15.25 9.98 4.13
C PHE A 8 14.84 9.28 5.41
N LYS A 9 13.79 9.79 6.08
CA LYS A 9 13.34 9.34 7.41
C LYS A 9 14.44 9.33 8.47
N GLY A 10 15.34 10.31 8.44
CA GLY A 10 16.45 10.44 9.39
C GLY A 10 17.64 9.51 9.13
N GLN A 11 17.55 8.60 8.14
CA GLN A 11 18.65 7.74 7.73
C GLN A 11 19.31 8.26 6.45
N PRO A 12 20.64 8.11 6.31
CA PRO A 12 21.32 8.43 5.06
C PRO A 12 20.84 7.50 3.93
N ILE A 13 20.67 8.04 2.73
CA ILE A 13 20.19 7.27 1.56
C ILE A 13 21.15 6.12 1.23
N GLU A 14 22.45 6.33 1.43
CA GLU A 14 23.51 5.33 1.24
C GLU A 14 23.38 4.11 2.15
N ALA A 15 22.73 4.24 3.30
CA ALA A 15 22.48 3.11 4.20
C ALA A 15 21.21 2.33 3.84
N MET A 16 20.41 2.79 2.88
CA MET A 16 19.17 2.12 2.51
C MET A 16 19.43 0.90 1.64
N PRO A 17 18.71 -0.22 1.81
CA PRO A 17 18.84 -1.38 0.92
C PRO A 17 18.49 -1.03 -0.53
N THR A 18 19.19 -1.63 -1.49
CA THR A 18 19.00 -1.38 -2.92
C THR A 18 17.58 -1.72 -3.37
N ALA A 19 17.03 -2.82 -2.85
CA ALA A 19 15.63 -3.19 -3.09
C ALA A 19 14.63 -2.12 -2.60
N TYR A 20 14.93 -1.43 -1.50
CA TYR A 20 14.07 -0.37 -0.97
C TYR A 20 14.16 0.90 -1.83
N ILE A 21 15.37 1.28 -2.27
CA ILE A 21 15.57 2.40 -3.19
C ILE A 21 14.81 2.13 -4.50
N ALA A 22 14.97 0.94 -5.09
CA ALA A 22 14.25 0.54 -6.30
C ALA A 22 12.72 0.57 -6.11
N TRP A 23 12.23 0.10 -4.95
CA TRP A 23 10.81 0.19 -4.62
C TRP A 23 10.34 1.64 -4.54
N CYS A 24 11.05 2.54 -3.85
CA CYS A 24 10.70 3.97 -3.78
C CYS A 24 10.62 4.61 -5.18
N LEU A 25 11.59 4.30 -6.05
CA LEU A 25 11.65 4.80 -7.42
C LEU A 25 10.55 4.22 -8.33
N SER A 26 10.03 3.02 -8.02
CA SER A 26 8.89 2.44 -8.75
C SER A 26 7.55 3.14 -8.46
N GLN A 27 7.46 3.99 -7.44
CA GLN A 27 6.23 4.63 -7.02
C GLN A 27 6.10 6.05 -7.60
N ASP A 28 5.18 6.24 -8.56
CA ASP A 28 4.98 7.54 -9.23
C ASP A 28 4.71 8.68 -8.24
N HIS A 29 3.79 8.47 -7.30
CA HIS A 29 3.45 9.46 -6.28
C HIS A 29 4.68 9.88 -5.46
N PHE A 30 5.60 8.96 -5.21
CA PHE A 30 6.82 9.25 -4.47
C PHE A 30 7.77 10.11 -5.30
N ARG A 31 7.92 9.76 -6.59
CA ARG A 31 8.79 10.48 -7.53
C ARG A 31 8.38 11.94 -7.69
N PHE A 32 7.10 12.19 -7.91
CA PHE A 32 6.60 13.56 -8.11
C PHE A 32 6.64 14.40 -6.83
N LYS A 33 6.47 13.79 -5.66
CA LYS A 33 6.47 14.51 -4.39
C LYS A 33 7.86 14.81 -3.84
N ASN A 34 8.87 14.00 -4.18
CA ASN A 34 10.19 14.06 -3.56
C ASN A 34 11.32 14.10 -4.60
N TRP A 35 11.19 14.91 -5.65
CA TRP A 35 12.15 14.93 -6.76
C TRP A 35 13.63 15.09 -6.34
N PRO A 36 14.02 16.02 -5.44
CA PRO A 36 15.42 16.13 -5.02
C PRO A 36 15.95 14.85 -4.36
N LEU A 37 15.09 14.13 -3.64
CA LEU A 37 15.45 12.87 -3.00
C LEU A 37 15.61 11.74 -4.03
N VAL A 38 14.79 11.76 -5.08
CA VAL A 38 14.88 10.81 -6.21
C VAL A 38 16.22 10.94 -6.91
N GLU A 39 16.70 12.16 -7.13
CA GLU A 39 18.02 12.38 -7.74
C GLU A 39 19.15 11.77 -6.93
N GLU A 40 19.14 11.96 -5.60
CA GLU A 40 20.13 11.34 -4.71
C GLU A 40 20.02 9.80 -4.69
N MET A 41 18.79 9.27 -4.67
CA MET A 41 18.55 7.83 -4.78
C MET A 41 19.09 7.25 -6.10
N LEU A 42 18.93 7.97 -7.22
CA LEU A 42 19.45 7.56 -8.52
C LEU A 42 20.98 7.58 -8.56
N LYS A 43 21.63 8.57 -7.93
CA LYS A 43 23.10 8.61 -7.80
C LYS A 43 23.63 7.39 -7.04
N VAL A 44 23.03 7.07 -5.89
CA VAL A 44 23.39 5.90 -5.09
C VAL A 44 23.16 4.61 -5.89
N LEU A 45 22.01 4.50 -6.55
CA LEU A 45 21.68 3.32 -7.35
C LEU A 45 22.68 3.10 -8.49
N ARG A 46 23.08 4.18 -9.19
CA ARG A 46 24.10 4.14 -10.24
C ARG A 46 25.44 3.65 -9.69
N SER A 47 25.85 4.13 -8.52
CA SER A 47 27.10 3.69 -7.89
C SER A 47 27.07 2.21 -7.51
N ARG A 48 25.93 1.69 -7.03
CA ARG A 48 25.79 0.26 -6.68
C ARG A 48 25.72 -0.64 -7.89
N LEU A 49 25.09 -0.19 -8.97
CA LEU A 49 25.05 -0.91 -10.25
C LEU A 49 26.43 -1.04 -10.90
N ALA A 50 27.41 -0.22 -10.52
CA ALA A 50 28.78 -0.34 -11.00
C ALA A 50 29.51 -1.60 -10.47
N ASP A 51 29.04 -2.16 -9.35
CA ASP A 51 29.55 -3.41 -8.77
C ASP A 51 28.45 -4.48 -8.82
N ALA A 52 28.38 -5.17 -9.97
CA ALA A 52 27.35 -6.15 -10.25
C ALA A 52 27.38 -7.36 -9.29
N ASP A 53 28.57 -7.77 -8.84
CA ASP A 53 28.75 -8.93 -7.97
C ASP A 53 28.23 -8.64 -6.55
N SER A 54 28.59 -7.47 -6.00
CA SER A 54 28.07 -7.01 -4.71
C SER A 54 26.55 -6.83 -4.75
N LEU A 55 26.02 -6.26 -5.83
CA LEU A 55 24.59 -6.09 -6.01
C LEU A 55 23.85 -7.45 -6.08
N HIS A 56 24.40 -8.41 -6.83
CA HIS A 56 23.83 -9.73 -6.93
C HIS A 56 23.82 -10.43 -5.56
N ALA A 57 24.90 -10.31 -4.78
CA ALA A 57 24.95 -10.83 -3.42
C ALA A 57 23.90 -10.19 -2.49
N GLU A 58 23.69 -8.87 -2.58
CA GLU A 58 22.68 -8.16 -1.79
C GLU A 58 21.25 -8.61 -2.14
N LEU A 59 20.97 -8.77 -3.43
CA LEU A 59 19.62 -9.09 -3.92
C LEU A 59 19.31 -10.59 -3.92
N ARG A 60 20.29 -11.44 -3.66
CA ARG A 60 20.11 -12.89 -3.68
C ARG A 60 19.15 -13.31 -2.56
N VAL A 61 18.02 -13.87 -2.96
CA VAL A 61 17.07 -14.50 -2.05
C VAL A 61 17.42 -15.99 -1.95
N GLU A 62 18.21 -16.35 -0.94
CA GLU A 62 18.62 -17.75 -0.70
C GLU A 62 17.46 -18.62 -0.22
N THR A 63 16.55 -18.03 0.55
CA THR A 63 15.39 -18.73 1.09
C THR A 63 14.12 -18.06 0.60
N MET A 64 13.23 -18.87 0.02
CA MET A 64 11.93 -18.40 -0.42
C MET A 64 11.22 -17.74 0.78
N PRO A 65 10.79 -16.47 0.67
CA PRO A 65 10.12 -15.80 1.78
C PRO A 65 8.89 -16.62 2.15
N LYS A 66 8.79 -16.98 3.43
CA LYS A 66 7.65 -17.74 3.96
C LYS A 66 6.37 -17.09 3.47
N LYS A 67 5.47 -17.85 2.84
CA LYS A 67 4.14 -17.37 2.43
C LYS A 67 3.55 -16.62 3.62
N ARG A 68 3.35 -15.31 3.48
CA ARG A 68 2.70 -14.50 4.51
C ARG A 68 1.34 -15.14 4.79
N ARG A 69 1.21 -15.88 5.89
CA ARG A 69 -0.07 -16.37 6.36
C ARG A 69 -0.91 -15.12 6.59
N ARG A 70 -1.97 -14.94 5.81
CA ARG A 70 -2.91 -13.84 6.04
C ARG A 70 -3.40 -14.00 7.48
N PRO A 71 -3.31 -12.97 8.34
CA PRO A 71 -3.91 -13.06 9.65
C PRO A 71 -5.42 -13.29 9.46
N GLU A 72 -5.90 -14.47 9.86
CA GLU A 72 -7.27 -14.92 9.71
C GLU A 72 -8.34 -13.98 10.32
N PRO A 73 -8.13 -13.22 11.42
CA PRO A 73 -9.27 -12.55 12.05
C PRO A 73 -9.72 -11.28 11.31
N ARG A 74 -8.83 -10.56 10.59
CA ARG A 74 -9.19 -9.24 10.03
C ARG A 74 -10.01 -9.33 8.74
N TRP A 75 -9.76 -10.32 7.88
CA TRP A 75 -10.53 -10.47 6.64
C TRP A 75 -11.95 -10.96 6.95
N ALA A 76 -12.08 -11.96 7.82
CA ALA A 76 -13.37 -12.51 8.21
C ALA A 76 -14.28 -11.43 8.82
N ALA A 77 -13.74 -10.60 9.72
CA ALA A 77 -14.45 -9.47 10.31
C ALA A 77 -14.89 -8.43 9.26
N ARG A 78 -13.98 -8.02 8.36
CA ARG A 78 -14.33 -7.07 7.27
C ARG A 78 -15.34 -7.65 6.28
N LYS A 79 -15.35 -8.96 6.06
CA LYS A 79 -16.32 -9.63 5.20
C LYS A 79 -17.71 -9.63 5.84
N ARG A 80 -17.81 -9.90 7.14
CA ARG A 80 -19.06 -9.82 7.91
C ARG A 80 -19.63 -8.40 7.94
N GLU A 81 -18.79 -7.42 8.26
CA GLU A 81 -19.19 -5.99 8.29
C GLU A 81 -19.73 -5.51 6.93
N ARG A 82 -19.12 -5.96 5.82
CA ARG A 82 -19.60 -5.64 4.47
C ARG A 82 -20.95 -6.31 4.16
N MET A 83 -21.19 -7.53 4.64
CA MET A 83 -22.47 -8.21 4.45
C MET A 83 -23.58 -7.54 5.26
N GLU A 84 -23.32 -7.18 6.52
CA GLU A 84 -24.27 -6.45 7.38
C GLU A 84 -24.66 -5.10 6.78
N LYS A 85 -23.69 -4.32 6.30
CA LYS A 85 -23.96 -3.05 5.59
C LYS A 85 -24.81 -3.25 4.33
N ARG A 86 -24.60 -4.34 3.58
CA ARG A 86 -25.41 -4.67 2.39
C ARG A 86 -26.83 -5.06 2.77
N LEU A 87 -27.00 -5.90 3.78
CA LEU A 87 -28.31 -6.28 4.33
C LEU A 87 -29.08 -5.05 4.81
N HIS A 88 -28.44 -4.19 5.60
CA HIS A 88 -29.06 -2.97 6.10
C HIS A 88 -29.51 -2.05 4.95
N LYS A 89 -28.67 -1.87 3.93
CA LYS A 89 -29.02 -1.09 2.73
C LYS A 89 -30.20 -1.70 1.97
N MET A 90 -30.24 -3.03 1.80
CA MET A 90 -31.36 -3.71 1.15
C MET A 90 -32.66 -3.55 1.96
N THR A 91 -32.60 -3.73 3.28
CA THR A 91 -33.78 -3.53 4.14
C THR A 91 -34.28 -2.09 4.13
N ALA A 92 -33.39 -1.10 4.06
CA ALA A 92 -33.77 0.30 3.95
C ALA A 92 -34.44 0.62 2.60
N LEU A 93 -33.97 0.00 1.51
CA LEU A 93 -34.59 0.14 0.18
C LEU A 93 -35.97 -0.52 0.13
N LEU A 94 -36.13 -1.71 0.72
CA LEU A 94 -37.43 -2.39 0.81
C LEU A 94 -38.43 -1.59 1.65
N ARG A 95 -38.01 -1.04 2.79
CA ARG A 95 -38.84 -0.15 3.61
C ARG A 95 -39.25 1.13 2.90
N ARG A 96 -38.45 1.60 1.95
CA ARG A 96 -38.75 2.79 1.14
C ARG A 96 -39.67 2.47 -0.05
N GLN A 97 -39.73 1.21 -0.48
CA GLN A 97 -40.65 0.76 -1.53
C GLN A 97 -42.05 0.43 -1.00
N VAL A 98 -42.18 0.11 0.29
CA VAL A 98 -43.49 0.00 0.96
C VAL A 98 -43.93 1.42 1.34
N ASN A 99 -44.68 2.07 0.44
CA ASN A 99 -45.40 3.29 0.79
C ASN A 99 -46.50 2.94 1.81
N PRO A 100 -46.61 3.66 2.93
CA PRO A 100 -47.73 3.49 3.86
C PRO A 100 -49.08 3.88 3.23
N ASP A 101 -49.07 4.63 2.12
CA ASP A 101 -50.28 5.08 1.41
C ASP A 101 -50.97 3.94 0.63
N ASP A 102 -50.25 2.89 0.20
CA ASP A 102 -50.85 1.75 -0.53
C ASP A 102 -51.60 0.76 0.39
N VAL A 103 -51.49 0.90 1.71
CA VAL A 103 -52.19 0.05 2.69
C VAL A 103 -53.51 0.67 3.15
N SER A 104 -53.72 1.96 2.86
CA SER A 104 -54.94 2.70 3.25
C SER A 104 -56.14 2.45 2.35
N ASP A 105 -55.94 1.91 1.14
CA ASP A 105 -57.01 1.67 0.14
C ASP A 105 -57.59 0.24 0.21
N LEU A 106 -57.29 -0.51 1.27
CA LEU A 106 -57.69 -1.92 1.45
C LEU A 106 -58.56 -2.17 2.70
N ILE A 107 -59.14 -1.13 3.30
CA ILE A 107 -60.17 -1.25 4.37
C ILE A 107 -61.48 -0.63 3.90
#